data_AF-A0A966YPX0-F1
#
_entry.id   AF-A0A966YPX0-F1
#
_cell.length_a   1.000
_cell.length_b   1.000
_cell.length_c   1.000
_cell.angle_alpha   90.00
_cell.angle_beta   90.00
_cell.angle_gamma   90.00
#
_symmetry.space_group_name_H-M   'P 1'
#
loop_
_entity.id
_entity.type
_entity.pdbx_description
1 polymer ?
#
loop_
_entity_poly.entity_id
_entity_poly.type
_entity_poly.pdbx_seq_one_letter_code
_entity_poly.pdbx_strand_id
1 'polypeptide(L)'
;MSLFTSARRRLGWVALGACRAATVGIAELHTARAASSSTPSSFVAVEPIRVLDTRVTDTRVTDRTGLIEMRLTERIALPSGRIVDVVPASATAVSLNVTAVDGIDRNGFGFVTVHPCDVTTPDTSNLNFRTGQTVPNAVVAPLSPDGRVCFAVYGSAHL
;
A
#
# COMPACT_ATOMS: atom_id res chain seq x y z
N MET A 1 -47.72 -41.66 -15.97
CA MET A 1 -46.93 -40.42 -16.20
C MET A 1 -46.92 -39.63 -14.91
N SER A 2 -46.18 -40.06 -13.89
CA SER A 2 -44.76 -39.75 -13.60
C SER A 2 -44.41 -38.26 -13.50
N LEU A 3 -44.43 -37.79 -12.24
CA LEU A 3 -43.36 -37.10 -11.51
C LEU A 3 -42.95 -35.69 -11.94
N PHE A 4 -43.29 -34.74 -11.05
CA PHE A 4 -42.60 -33.46 -10.85
C PHE A 4 -41.08 -33.66 -10.69
N THR A 5 -40.28 -32.82 -11.35
CA THR A 5 -38.87 -32.59 -10.96
C THR A 5 -38.60 -31.10 -10.86
N SER A 6 -38.05 -30.74 -9.70
CA SER A 6 -37.72 -29.41 -9.22
C SER A 6 -36.24 -29.06 -9.47
N ALA A 7 -35.98 -27.76 -9.57
CA ALA A 7 -34.75 -27.03 -9.28
C ALA A 7 -33.54 -27.17 -10.24
N ARG A 8 -33.01 -26.02 -10.68
CA ARG A 8 -31.96 -25.27 -9.95
C ARG A 8 -31.62 -23.98 -10.72
N ARG A 9 -32.09 -22.82 -10.25
CA ARG A 9 -31.46 -21.53 -10.60
C ARG A 9 -30.21 -21.41 -9.74
N ARG A 10 -29.02 -21.45 -10.37
CA ARG A 10 -27.74 -21.25 -9.69
C ARG A 10 -27.66 -19.79 -9.24
N LEU A 11 -27.89 -19.52 -7.96
CA LEU A 11 -27.44 -18.28 -7.32
C LEU A 11 -25.90 -18.34 -7.29
N GLY A 12 -25.24 -17.52 -8.11
CA GLY A 12 -23.82 -17.28 -8.00
C GLY A 12 -23.56 -16.35 -6.81
N TRP A 13 -23.22 -16.94 -5.67
CA TRP A 13 -22.63 -16.20 -4.56
C TRP A 13 -21.13 -16.08 -4.83
N VAL A 14 -20.60 -14.86 -4.96
CA VAL A 14 -19.18 -14.60 -4.76
C VAL A 14 -19.04 -14.09 -3.33
N ALA A 15 -18.58 -14.96 -2.43
CA ALA A 15 -18.24 -14.58 -1.07
C ALA A 15 -16.83 -13.97 -1.06
N LEU A 16 -16.69 -12.83 -0.38
CA LEU A 16 -15.42 -12.24 0.03
C LEU A 16 -14.62 -13.27 0.84
N GLY A 17 -13.44 -13.65 0.35
CA GLY A 17 -12.49 -14.44 1.11
C GLY A 17 -11.64 -13.53 2.01
N ALA A 18 -11.81 -13.64 3.33
CA ALA A 18 -10.82 -13.13 4.27
C ALA A 18 -9.55 -13.99 4.15
N CYS A 19 -8.45 -13.41 3.68
CA CYS A 19 -7.18 -14.12 3.58
C CYS A 19 -6.52 -14.16 4.97
N ARG A 20 -6.58 -15.30 5.65
CA ARG A 20 -5.68 -15.61 6.77
C ARG A 20 -4.37 -16.11 6.17
N ALA A 21 -3.32 -15.29 6.19
CA ALA A 21 -1.96 -15.80 6.02
C ALA A 21 -1.41 -16.14 7.40
N ALA A 22 -1.10 -17.42 7.64
CA ALA A 22 -0.34 -17.88 8.79
C ALA A 22 0.95 -18.51 8.25
N THR A 23 2.09 -17.86 8.48
CA THR A 23 3.40 -18.47 8.25
C THR A 23 3.85 -19.15 9.53
N VAL A 24 4.12 -20.45 9.47
CA VAL A 24 4.69 -21.21 10.58
C VAL A 24 6.20 -21.08 10.52
N GLY A 25 6.76 -20.17 11.33
CA GLY A 25 8.18 -20.11 11.65
C GLY A 25 8.43 -20.69 13.04
N ILE A 26 9.56 -21.37 13.23
CA ILE A 26 10.00 -21.85 14.54
C ILE A 26 10.27 -20.65 15.46
N ALA A 27 9.37 -20.47 16.43
CA ALA A 27 9.23 -19.37 17.38
C ALA A 27 8.48 -18.13 16.83
N GLU A 28 7.24 -17.99 17.32
CA GLU A 28 6.28 -16.88 17.20
C GLU A 28 5.27 -16.92 16.03
N LEU A 29 3.99 -16.88 16.43
CA LEU A 29 2.80 -16.93 15.57
C LEU A 29 2.29 -15.50 15.34
N HIS A 30 2.77 -14.82 14.30
CA HIS A 30 2.24 -13.50 13.96
C HIS A 30 0.88 -13.63 13.27
N THR A 31 -0.18 -13.17 13.92
CA THR A 31 -1.53 -13.10 13.33
C THR A 31 -1.78 -11.68 12.85
N ALA A 32 -1.69 -11.43 11.54
CA ALA A 32 -2.23 -10.19 10.97
C ALA A 32 -3.74 -10.37 10.77
N ARG A 33 -4.56 -9.58 11.46
CA ARG A 33 -6.01 -9.49 11.19
C ARG A 33 -6.25 -8.25 10.34
N ALA A 34 -7.02 -8.40 9.26
CA ALA A 34 -7.69 -7.24 8.69
C ALA A 34 -8.59 -6.64 9.78
N ALA A 35 -8.39 -5.37 10.11
CA ALA A 35 -9.28 -4.67 11.02
C ALA A 35 -10.67 -4.58 10.36
N SER A 36 -11.64 -5.35 10.87
CA SER A 36 -13.04 -5.20 10.48
C SER A 36 -13.63 -4.02 11.23
N SER A 37 -13.58 -2.84 10.62
CA SER A 37 -14.42 -1.71 11.01
C SER A 37 -15.88 -2.07 10.74
N SER A 38 -16.75 -1.93 11.75
CA SER A 38 -18.22 -2.03 11.57
C SER A 38 -18.80 -0.84 10.80
N THR A 39 -18.00 0.21 10.61
CA THR A 39 -18.35 1.38 9.80
C THR A 39 -17.86 1.15 8.37
N PRO A 40 -18.73 1.16 7.36
CA PRO A 40 -18.31 1.07 5.97
C PRO A 40 -17.38 2.24 5.63
N SER A 41 -16.22 1.95 5.05
CA SER A 41 -15.38 2.98 4.44
C SER A 41 -15.90 3.29 3.03
N SER A 42 -15.87 4.57 2.66
CA SER A 42 -16.14 5.01 1.30
C SER A 42 -14.86 5.56 0.68
N PHE A 43 -14.69 5.33 -0.62
CA PHE A 43 -13.64 6.00 -1.38
C PHE A 43 -14.12 7.41 -1.73
N VAL A 44 -13.39 8.42 -1.28
CA VAL A 44 -13.60 9.82 -1.64
C VAL A 44 -12.52 10.21 -2.61
N ALA A 45 -12.89 10.49 -3.85
CA ALA A 45 -11.95 10.99 -4.84
C ALA A 45 -11.48 12.39 -4.43
N VAL A 46 -10.17 12.62 -4.55
CA VAL A 46 -9.53 13.92 -4.38
C VAL A 46 -8.84 14.31 -5.68
N GLU A 47 -8.60 15.60 -5.89
CA GLU A 47 -7.75 16.02 -6.99
C GLU A 47 -6.36 15.40 -6.81
N PRO A 48 -5.84 14.64 -7.79
CA PRO A 48 -4.54 13.97 -7.64
C PRO A 48 -3.41 14.96 -7.40
N ILE A 49 -2.66 14.75 -6.31
CA ILE A 49 -1.50 15.56 -5.95
C ILE A 49 -0.27 14.69 -5.77
N ARG A 50 0.89 15.19 -6.21
CA ARG A 50 2.18 14.55 -5.96
C ARG A 50 2.66 14.91 -4.56
N VAL A 51 2.53 13.96 -3.63
CA VAL A 51 2.90 14.15 -2.22
C VAL A 51 4.36 13.82 -1.91
N LEU A 52 5.00 13.01 -2.76
CA LEU A 52 6.40 12.62 -2.65
C LEU A 52 7.08 12.71 -4.02
N ASP A 53 8.32 13.20 -4.04
CA ASP A 53 9.18 13.18 -5.22
C ASP A 53 10.65 13.28 -4.79
N THR A 54 11.31 12.13 -4.63
CA THR A 54 12.70 12.11 -4.15
C THR A 54 13.72 12.47 -5.22
N ARG A 55 13.28 12.73 -6.47
CA ARG A 55 14.13 13.23 -7.56
C ARG A 55 14.46 14.71 -7.37
N VAL A 56 13.63 15.45 -6.64
CA VAL A 56 13.85 16.89 -6.35
C VAL A 56 15.14 17.09 -5.56
N THR A 57 15.46 16.17 -4.64
CA THR A 57 16.70 16.20 -3.85
C THR A 57 17.77 15.24 -4.38
N ASP A 58 17.53 14.61 -5.54
CA ASP A 58 18.34 13.53 -6.11
C ASP A 58 18.72 12.45 -5.08
N THR A 59 17.81 12.16 -4.14
CA THR A 59 18.05 11.20 -3.06
C THR A 59 17.26 9.93 -3.33
N ARG A 60 17.95 8.83 -3.67
CA ARG A 60 17.31 7.53 -3.82
C ARG A 60 16.97 6.95 -2.44
N VAL A 61 15.81 6.30 -2.38
CA VAL A 61 15.40 5.48 -1.24
C VAL A 61 16.07 4.13 -1.40
N THR A 62 16.72 3.68 -0.34
CA THR A 62 17.46 2.42 -0.28
C THR A 62 17.09 1.65 0.98
N ASP A 63 17.51 0.40 1.03
CA ASP A 63 17.43 -0.40 2.26
C ASP A 63 18.25 0.18 3.43
N ARG A 64 19.22 1.07 3.15
CA ARG A 64 20.07 1.73 4.16
C ARG A 64 19.55 3.08 4.63
N THR A 65 18.80 3.79 3.80
CA THR A 65 18.21 5.10 4.16
C THR A 65 17.08 4.94 5.17
N GLY A 66 16.56 3.72 5.34
CA GLY A 66 15.38 3.46 6.17
C GLY A 66 14.09 3.81 5.44
N LEU A 67 13.02 3.98 6.22
CA LEU A 67 11.68 4.24 5.71
C LEU A 67 11.53 5.72 5.33
N ILE A 68 10.82 5.97 4.23
CA ILE A 68 10.18 7.28 4.06
C ILE A 68 8.86 7.25 4.82
N GLU A 69 8.75 8.09 5.84
CA GLU A 69 7.50 8.30 6.57
C GLU A 69 6.79 9.55 6.05
N MET A 70 5.54 9.41 5.62
CA MET A 70 4.73 10.51 5.12
C MET A 70 3.44 10.60 5.90
N ARG A 71 3.18 11.77 6.51
CA ARG A 71 1.85 12.11 6.99
C ARG A 71 0.99 12.57 5.82
N LEU A 72 -0.07 11.83 5.54
CA LEU A 72 -0.96 12.07 4.41
C LEU A 72 -2.34 12.54 4.83
N THR A 73 -2.58 12.86 6.10
CA THR A 73 -3.82 13.49 6.56
C THR A 73 -3.59 14.91 7.05
N GLU A 74 -4.61 15.75 6.94
CA GLU A 74 -4.58 17.16 7.33
C GLU A 74 -3.49 17.93 6.55
N ARG A 75 -2.45 18.43 7.23
CA ARG A 75 -1.40 19.26 6.62
C ARG A 75 -0.35 18.40 5.90
N ILE A 76 -0.48 18.28 4.59
CA ILE A 76 0.46 17.58 3.72
C ILE A 76 1.43 18.59 3.11
N ALA A 77 2.72 18.43 3.37
CA ALA A 77 3.78 19.20 2.72
C ALA A 77 4.11 18.55 1.36
N LEU A 78 3.93 19.30 0.28
CA LEU A 78 4.25 18.84 -1.07
C LEU A 78 5.74 19.06 -1.38
N PRO A 79 6.31 18.33 -2.36
CA PRO A 79 7.69 18.57 -2.82
C PRO A 79 7.93 20.01 -3.31
N SER A 80 6.87 20.70 -3.74
CA SER A 80 6.92 22.13 -4.10
C SER A 80 7.07 23.10 -2.92
N GLY A 81 7.04 22.61 -1.68
CA GLY A 81 6.99 23.42 -0.45
C GLY A 81 5.59 23.94 -0.09
N ARG A 82 4.61 23.79 -0.99
CA ARG A 82 3.21 24.14 -0.70
C ARG A 82 2.60 23.16 0.31
N ILE A 83 1.78 23.67 1.22
CA ILE A 83 1.00 22.86 2.15
C ILE A 83 -0.43 22.76 1.63
N VAL A 84 -0.99 21.57 1.64
CA VAL A 84 -2.37 21.29 1.24
C VAL A 84 -3.07 20.43 2.29
N ASP A 85 -4.40 20.47 2.27
CA ASP A 85 -5.26 19.66 3.13
C ASP A 85 -6.38 19.07 2.26
N VAL A 86 -6.12 17.88 1.70
CA VAL A 86 -7.04 17.20 0.77
C VAL A 86 -7.48 15.83 1.28
N VAL A 87 -6.78 15.26 2.27
CA VAL A 87 -7.13 13.98 2.86
C VAL A 87 -7.60 14.22 4.29
N PRO A 88 -8.86 13.92 4.61
CA PRO A 88 -9.41 14.15 5.94
C PRO A 88 -8.65 13.40 7.05
N ALA A 89 -8.62 13.98 8.25
CA ALA A 89 -8.05 13.33 9.44
C ALA A 89 -8.65 11.96 9.75
N SER A 90 -9.91 11.74 9.37
CA SER A 90 -10.63 10.48 9.55
C SER A 90 -10.33 9.41 8.49
N ALA A 91 -9.45 9.69 7.51
CA ALA A 91 -9.09 8.72 6.49
C ALA A 91 -8.33 7.54 7.13
N THR A 92 -8.75 6.32 6.80
CA THR A 92 -8.15 5.08 7.30
C THR A 92 -7.23 4.40 6.28
N ALA A 93 -7.29 4.83 5.03
CA ALA A 93 -6.47 4.35 3.93
C ALA A 93 -6.37 5.42 2.83
N VAL A 94 -5.35 5.30 1.99
CA VAL A 94 -5.15 6.14 0.81
C VAL A 94 -5.00 5.28 -0.44
N SER A 95 -5.52 5.77 -1.56
CA SER A 95 -5.22 5.22 -2.88
C SER A 95 -4.12 6.08 -3.51
N LEU A 96 -3.02 5.43 -3.88
CA LEU A 96 -1.79 6.05 -4.35
C LEU A 96 -1.40 5.46 -5.71
N ASN A 97 -0.75 6.27 -6.53
CA ASN A 97 0.06 5.77 -7.64
C ASN A 97 1.53 5.93 -7.24
N VAL A 98 2.21 4.82 -7.02
CA VAL A 98 3.61 4.77 -6.57
C VAL A 98 4.48 4.39 -7.75
N THR A 99 5.52 5.16 -8.02
CA THR A 99 6.42 4.91 -9.15
C THR A 99 7.85 4.76 -8.63
N ALA A 100 8.48 3.61 -8.88
CA ALA A 100 9.92 3.50 -8.77
C ALA A 100 10.55 4.05 -10.05
N VAL A 101 11.40 5.06 -9.95
CA VAL A 101 12.12 5.68 -11.07
C VAL A 101 13.62 5.39 -10.91
N ASP A 102 14.28 5.07 -12.03
CA ASP A 102 15.70 4.73 -12.09
C ASP A 102 16.12 3.71 -11.03
N GLY A 103 15.35 2.63 -10.94
CA GLY A 103 15.58 1.55 -10.00
C GLY A 103 16.96 0.91 -10.20
N ILE A 104 17.59 0.50 -9.11
CA ILE A 104 18.80 -0.30 -9.05
C ILE A 104 18.45 -1.50 -8.17
N ASP A 105 18.39 -2.68 -8.79
CA ASP A 105 18.04 -3.89 -8.06
C ASP A 105 19.20 -4.39 -7.19
N ARG A 106 18.87 -5.28 -6.25
CA ARG A 106 19.85 -5.98 -5.43
C ARG A 106 19.66 -7.47 -5.65
N ASN A 107 20.73 -8.18 -6.04
CA ASN A 107 20.68 -9.61 -6.34
C ASN A 107 19.64 -10.00 -7.42
N GLY A 108 19.39 -9.11 -8.39
CA GLY A 108 18.50 -9.39 -9.51
C GLY A 108 17.01 -9.10 -9.26
N PHE A 109 16.65 -8.48 -8.13
CA PHE A 109 15.30 -8.00 -7.85
C PHE A 109 15.31 -6.74 -6.97
N GLY A 110 14.35 -5.85 -7.19
CA GLY A 110 14.09 -4.68 -6.35
C GLY A 110 12.59 -4.51 -6.16
N PHE A 111 12.17 -3.98 -5.02
CA PHE A 111 10.76 -3.76 -4.75
C PHE A 111 10.50 -2.63 -3.76
N VAL A 112 9.26 -2.13 -3.80
CA VAL A 112 8.74 -1.15 -2.85
C VAL A 112 7.63 -1.79 -2.03
N THR A 113 7.69 -1.59 -0.72
CA THR A 113 6.65 -1.96 0.24
C THR A 113 6.02 -0.69 0.79
N VAL A 114 4.69 -0.62 0.78
CA VAL A 114 3.90 0.50 1.27
C VAL A 114 2.99 -0.01 2.37
N HIS A 115 3.16 0.53 3.58
CA HIS A 115 2.49 0.03 4.78
C HIS A 115 2.21 1.15 5.77
N PRO A 116 1.28 0.97 6.73
CA PRO A 116 1.11 1.95 7.80
C PRO A 116 2.37 2.01 8.68
N CYS A 117 2.70 3.19 9.19
CA CYS A 117 3.97 3.42 9.90
C CYS A 117 4.03 2.87 11.33
N ASP A 118 2.93 2.35 11.88
CA ASP A 118 2.83 1.80 13.24
C ASP A 118 3.12 0.29 13.31
N VAL A 119 3.50 -0.33 12.19
CA VAL A 119 3.89 -1.74 12.11
C VAL A 119 5.28 -1.91 11.54
N THR A 120 5.93 -3.02 11.87
CA THR A 120 7.16 -3.43 11.19
C THR A 120 6.91 -3.63 9.70
N THR A 121 7.88 -3.27 8.86
CA THR A 121 7.76 -3.42 7.41
C THR A 121 7.42 -4.87 7.06
N PRO A 122 6.26 -5.13 6.44
CA PRO A 122 5.86 -6.47 6.06
C PRO A 122 6.77 -7.06 4.99
N ASP A 123 6.93 -8.38 4.97
CA ASP A 123 7.59 -9.11 3.87
C ASP A 123 6.64 -9.27 2.67
N THR A 124 6.18 -8.14 2.13
CA THR A 124 5.30 -8.06 0.97
C THR A 124 5.76 -6.95 0.04
N SER A 125 5.58 -7.11 -1.27
CA SER A 125 5.88 -6.08 -2.26
C SER A 125 4.61 -5.51 -2.88
N ASN A 126 4.57 -4.20 -3.07
CA ASN A 126 3.51 -3.52 -3.82
C ASN A 126 3.92 -3.33 -5.29
N LEU A 127 5.19 -3.07 -5.57
CA LEU A 127 5.70 -3.01 -6.94
C LEU A 127 7.11 -3.57 -6.99
N ASN A 128 7.47 -4.17 -8.12
CA ASN A 128 8.76 -4.81 -8.34
C ASN A 128 9.44 -4.16 -9.54
N PHE A 129 10.75 -3.99 -9.46
CA PHE A 129 11.57 -3.36 -10.50
C PHE A 129 12.91 -4.08 -10.67
N ARG A 130 13.54 -3.85 -11.83
CA ARG A 130 14.93 -4.19 -12.13
C ARG A 130 15.76 -2.94 -12.36
N THR A 131 17.08 -3.12 -12.41
CA THR A 131 18.03 -2.05 -12.73
C THR A 131 17.67 -1.32 -14.03
N GLY A 132 17.62 0.01 -13.98
CA GLY A 132 17.31 0.90 -15.10
C GLY A 132 15.81 1.06 -15.40
N GLN A 133 14.91 0.47 -14.61
CA GLN A 133 13.48 0.55 -14.88
C GLN A 133 12.81 1.75 -14.20
N THR A 134 11.76 2.24 -14.87
CA THR A 134 10.73 3.10 -14.27
C THR A 134 9.41 2.34 -14.28
N VAL A 135 8.88 2.03 -13.09
CA VAL A 135 7.69 1.17 -12.92
C VAL A 135 6.67 1.83 -12.01
N PRO A 136 5.48 2.19 -12.52
CA PRO A 136 4.35 2.63 -11.70
C PRO A 136 3.49 1.45 -11.23
N ASN A 137 2.85 1.58 -10.06
CA ASN A 137 1.77 0.71 -9.64
C ASN A 137 0.74 1.45 -8.77
N ALA A 138 -0.53 1.06 -8.91
CA ALA A 138 -1.60 1.53 -8.04
C ALA A 138 -1.58 0.77 -6.71
N VAL A 139 -1.63 1.50 -5.60
CA VAL A 139 -1.53 0.97 -4.24
C VAL A 139 -2.67 1.51 -3.40
N VAL A 140 -3.37 0.63 -2.68
CA VAL A 140 -4.26 1.04 -1.58
C VAL A 140 -3.58 0.66 -0.28
N ALA A 141 -3.16 1.67 0.48
CA ALA A 141 -2.40 1.48 1.72
C ALA A 141 -3.22 1.96 2.92
N PRO A 142 -3.35 1.14 3.98
CA PRO A 142 -3.82 1.63 5.27
C PRO A 142 -2.93 2.75 5.78
N LEU A 143 -3.53 3.68 6.52
CA LEU A 143 -2.80 4.69 7.28
C LEU A 143 -2.64 4.20 8.73
N SER A 144 -1.54 4.56 9.37
CA SER A 144 -1.40 4.43 10.83
C SER A 144 -2.41 5.34 11.55
N PRO A 145 -2.66 5.17 12.86
CA PRO A 145 -3.63 5.96 13.61
C PRO A 145 -3.42 7.49 13.56
N ASP A 146 -2.19 7.93 13.28
CA ASP A 146 -1.82 9.34 13.12
C ASP A 146 -1.77 9.81 11.67
N GLY A 147 -2.29 9.01 10.74
CA GLY A 147 -2.45 9.35 9.33
C GLY A 147 -1.18 9.22 8.50
N ARG A 148 -0.23 8.36 8.91
CA ARG A 148 1.03 8.16 8.19
C ARG A 148 1.03 6.89 7.34
N VAL A 149 1.78 6.96 6.24
CA VAL A 149 2.15 5.82 5.41
C VAL A 149 3.67 5.78 5.25
N CYS A 150 4.22 4.57 5.25
CA CYS A 150 5.63 4.30 5.18
C CYS A 150 5.98 3.59 3.87
N PHE A 151 7.08 4.00 3.26
CA PHE A 151 7.64 3.39 2.06
C PHE A 151 9.01 2.79 2.39
N ALA A 152 9.16 1.49 2.15
CA ALA A 152 10.43 0.78 2.22
C ALA A 152 10.85 0.37 0.81
N VAL A 153 12.16 0.40 0.53
CA VAL A 153 12.71 -0.05 -0.75
C VAL A 153 13.77 -1.10 -0.52
N TYR A 154 13.62 -2.25 -1.18
CA TYR A 154 14.70 -3.21 -1.34
C TYR A 154 15.40 -2.93 -2.68
N GLY A 155 16.72 -2.73 -2.62
CA GLY A 155 17.48 -2.13 -3.73
C GLY A 155 17.59 -0.62 -3.54
N SER A 156 17.46 0.13 -4.63
CA SER A 156 17.50 1.59 -4.63
C SER A 156 16.59 2.15 -5.72
N ALA A 157 15.79 3.18 -5.44
CA ALA A 157 14.95 3.85 -6.44
C ALA A 157 14.59 5.27 -6.00
N HIS A 158 14.25 6.13 -6.95
CA HIS A 158 13.46 7.33 -6.61
C HIS A 158 11.99 6.97 -6.51
N LEU A 159 11.27 7.66 -5.61
CA LEU A 159 9.82 7.53 -5.41
C LEU A 159 9.11 8.87 -5.65
#